data_AF-A0A7R9H9A2-F1
#
_entry.id   AF-A0A7R9H9A2-F1
#
_cell.length_a   1.000
_cell.length_b   1.000
_cell.length_c   1.000
_cell.angle_alpha   90.00
_cell.angle_beta   90.00
_cell.angle_gamma   90.00
#
_symmetry.space_group_name_H-M   'P 1'
#
loop_
_entity.id
_entity.type
_entity.pdbx_description
1 polymer ?
#
loop_
_entity_poly.entity_id
_entity_poly.type
_entity_poly.pdbx_seq_one_letter_code
_entity_poly.pdbx_strand_id
1 'polypeptide(L)'
;MNATEDVDDATGRYTTGFFFGNSFWLGSASLCESLGVRDPRNTSLPSPFLLGFYKLRVELGLVAEISPNIRNLHIGLCLPYSCNSEDAQLLLELSSLVGNELRTVAVSNVRSPHHSYNIWEDTTFWILVGFSAFIAVMLVIGTGYDLYLEHKSTHSFSNNISYEIARIGQPAINKAECLDPAKGLTVTSNNNNISNGIWSEVVLSFSVRLNLKTICDQTVGEDTIPTIHGLRSISMAWVILGHTCIVAFKYSDNMEYRGLVEKEFLFQTISNGAFSVDTFFFISGVLVSFLYFRTVAKIDVTKLTMSTGVLSNFMQFLGLLGYRFLRLTVPYMFVLGLAEVSMKWFYFNSVFEPPTLDHINCPNYWWRNLLYINTLFPVEDMEVNEIAEGSKAEMVWSCNEDGKRSMPKKIMDIKYVEKTRETKIMVGGTDRKKCVSERRRMEAIKGVRKCMVWSWYLANDTQFFILGAVLLILAVR
;
A
#
# COMPACT_ATOMS: atom_id res chain seq x y z
N MET A 1 -39.31 24.43 -7.08
CA MET A 1 -38.04 24.41 -6.33
C MET A 1 -37.07 25.23 -7.15
N ASN A 2 -36.48 26.24 -6.51
CA ASN A 2 -35.51 27.11 -7.18
C ASN A 2 -34.21 26.33 -7.39
N ALA A 3 -33.49 26.58 -8.48
CA ALA A 3 -32.18 25.97 -8.77
C ALA A 3 -31.19 25.98 -7.60
N THR A 4 -31.31 27.00 -6.74
CA THR A 4 -30.52 27.16 -5.52
C THR A 4 -30.88 26.15 -4.42
N GLU A 5 -32.15 25.77 -4.30
CA GLU A 5 -32.59 24.75 -3.34
C GLU A 5 -32.10 23.36 -3.76
N ASP A 6 -32.10 23.07 -5.07
CA ASP A 6 -31.62 21.79 -5.60
C ASP A 6 -30.09 21.64 -5.45
N VAL A 7 -29.33 22.72 -5.66
CA VAL A 7 -27.86 22.74 -5.44
C VAL A 7 -27.50 22.62 -3.96
N ASP A 8 -28.30 23.21 -3.07
CA ASP A 8 -28.16 23.08 -1.62
C ASP A 8 -28.53 21.67 -1.12
N ASP A 9 -29.38 20.93 -1.84
CA ASP A 9 -29.70 19.53 -1.52
C ASP A 9 -28.54 18.58 -1.83
N ALA A 10 -27.79 18.84 -2.90
CA ALA A 10 -26.59 18.05 -3.24
C ALA A 10 -25.37 18.35 -2.36
N THR A 11 -25.35 19.51 -1.71
CA THR A 11 -24.26 19.97 -0.84
C THR A 11 -24.28 19.26 0.51
N GLY A 12 -23.08 19.02 1.07
CA GLY A 12 -22.91 18.37 2.35
C GLY A 12 -23.49 19.18 3.52
N ARG A 13 -24.22 18.49 4.40
CA ARG A 13 -24.85 19.05 5.60
C ARG A 13 -24.24 18.46 6.85
N TYR A 14 -24.43 19.15 7.98
CA TYR A 14 -24.02 18.64 9.28
C TYR A 14 -24.74 17.32 9.58
N THR A 15 -23.98 16.34 10.03
CA THR A 15 -24.46 15.00 10.39
C THR A 15 -24.40 14.78 11.90
N THR A 16 -25.14 13.79 12.38
CA THR A 16 -25.10 13.41 13.80
C THR A 16 -23.78 12.75 14.16
N GLY A 17 -23.38 12.82 15.43
CA GLY A 17 -22.19 12.12 15.92
C GLY A 17 -20.89 12.92 15.74
N PHE A 18 -20.95 14.23 15.52
CA PHE A 18 -19.77 15.10 15.41
C PHE A 18 -18.78 14.91 16.58
N PHE A 19 -19.26 14.95 17.82
CA PHE A 19 -18.42 14.70 19.00
C PHE A 19 -18.01 13.23 19.19
N PHE A 20 -18.63 12.32 18.45
CA PHE A 20 -18.32 10.88 18.44
C PHE A 20 -17.46 10.48 17.23
N GLY A 21 -16.80 11.47 16.59
CA GLY A 21 -15.84 11.23 15.54
C GLY A 21 -16.41 11.24 14.12
N ASN A 22 -17.65 11.69 13.91
CA ASN A 22 -18.17 11.93 12.57
C ASN A 22 -17.57 13.22 11.99
N SER A 23 -16.66 13.08 11.04
CA SER A 23 -16.02 14.18 10.31
C SER A 23 -16.45 14.27 8.84
N PHE A 24 -17.48 13.53 8.41
CA PHE A 24 -17.88 13.44 7.01
C PHE A 24 -19.19 14.17 6.75
N TRP A 25 -19.10 15.40 6.24
CA TRP A 25 -20.23 16.20 5.73
C TRP A 25 -20.16 16.24 4.21
N LEU A 26 -20.17 15.06 3.61
CA LEU A 26 -19.77 14.90 2.22
C LEU A 26 -20.87 15.31 1.23
N GLY A 27 -22.16 15.17 1.55
CA GLY A 27 -23.23 15.42 0.57
C GLY A 27 -23.25 14.38 -0.55
N SER A 28 -23.86 14.69 -1.69
CA SER A 28 -24.07 13.74 -2.79
C SER A 28 -23.45 14.23 -4.10
N ALA A 29 -22.29 13.65 -4.44
CA ALA A 29 -21.59 13.95 -5.68
C ALA A 29 -22.39 13.55 -6.92
N SER A 30 -23.04 12.38 -6.88
CA SER A 30 -23.87 11.89 -7.99
C SER A 30 -25.13 12.73 -8.20
N LEU A 31 -25.72 13.24 -7.11
CA LEU A 31 -26.85 14.18 -7.21
C LEU A 31 -26.40 15.48 -7.86
N CYS A 32 -25.27 16.06 -7.42
CA CYS A 32 -24.70 17.28 -8.00
C CYS A 32 -24.44 17.14 -9.51
N GLU A 33 -23.88 16.00 -9.93
CA GLU A 33 -23.65 15.69 -11.35
C GLU A 33 -24.98 15.58 -12.11
N SER A 34 -25.96 14.84 -11.57
CA SER A 34 -27.27 14.67 -12.22
C SER A 34 -28.05 15.99 -12.40
N LEU A 35 -27.90 16.94 -11.47
CA LEU A 35 -28.49 18.27 -11.56
C LEU A 35 -27.85 19.14 -12.65
N GLY A 36 -26.58 18.87 -12.99
CA GLY A 36 -25.84 19.58 -14.03
C GLY A 36 -26.05 19.02 -15.44
N VAL A 37 -26.58 17.79 -15.58
CA VAL A 37 -26.82 17.16 -16.89
C VAL A 37 -28.11 17.66 -17.51
N ARG A 38 -27.99 18.32 -18.66
CA ARG A 38 -29.13 18.81 -19.43
C ARG A 38 -29.80 17.67 -20.18
N ASP A 39 -30.89 17.10 -19.65
CA ASP A 39 -31.69 16.11 -20.39
C ASP A 39 -32.40 16.80 -21.58
N PRO A 40 -32.10 16.44 -22.84
CA PRO A 40 -32.78 17.01 -24.00
C PRO A 40 -34.27 16.66 -24.09
N ARG A 41 -34.76 15.68 -23.31
CA ARG A 41 -36.17 15.23 -23.31
C ARG A 41 -37.01 15.80 -22.17
N ASN A 42 -36.38 16.41 -21.17
CA ASN A 42 -37.06 16.94 -20.00
C ASN A 42 -36.81 18.45 -19.89
N THR A 43 -37.82 19.26 -20.23
CA THR A 43 -37.72 20.73 -20.26
C THR A 43 -37.77 21.38 -18.88
N SER A 44 -38.07 20.60 -17.82
CA SER A 44 -37.94 21.02 -16.43
C SER A 44 -36.50 20.80 -15.96
N LEU A 45 -35.59 21.68 -16.39
CA LEU A 45 -34.20 21.66 -15.92
C LEU A 45 -34.10 22.31 -14.53
N PRO A 46 -33.43 21.69 -13.54
CA PRO A 46 -33.25 22.29 -12.22
C PRO A 46 -32.20 23.41 -12.20
N SER A 47 -31.16 23.41 -13.07
CA SER A 47 -30.08 24.41 -13.07
C SER A 47 -29.78 24.99 -14.46
N PRO A 48 -29.63 26.33 -14.63
CA PRO A 48 -29.25 26.95 -15.89
C PRO A 48 -27.75 26.86 -16.23
N PHE A 49 -26.92 26.34 -15.33
CA PHE A 49 -25.46 26.24 -15.47
C PHE A 49 -24.94 24.84 -15.12
N LEU A 50 -23.79 24.48 -15.70
CA LEU A 50 -23.09 23.24 -15.37
C LEU A 50 -22.63 23.29 -13.91
N LEU A 51 -22.79 22.19 -13.19
CA LEU A 51 -22.39 22.04 -11.79
C LEU A 51 -21.11 21.22 -11.67
N GLY A 52 -20.37 21.45 -10.60
CA GLY A 52 -19.16 20.73 -10.23
C GLY A 52 -19.14 20.47 -8.73
N PHE A 53 -18.62 19.31 -8.34
CA PHE A 53 -18.57 18.89 -6.95
C PHE A 53 -17.16 19.09 -6.37
N TYR A 54 -17.04 19.93 -5.36
CA TYR A 54 -15.79 20.32 -4.70
C TYR A 54 -15.69 19.60 -3.36
N LYS A 55 -14.50 19.10 -3.02
CA LYS A 55 -14.25 18.35 -1.79
C LYS A 55 -13.22 19.10 -0.96
N LEU A 56 -13.63 19.60 0.19
CA LEU A 56 -12.81 20.44 1.06
C LEU A 56 -12.44 19.67 2.33
N ARG A 57 -11.19 19.84 2.76
CA ARG A 57 -10.73 19.49 4.10
C ARG A 57 -10.59 20.77 4.91
N VAL A 58 -11.19 20.77 6.08
CA VAL A 58 -11.35 21.94 6.93
C VAL A 58 -10.91 21.59 8.33
N GLU A 59 -10.04 22.40 8.91
CA GLU A 59 -9.64 22.31 10.30
C GLU A 59 -10.56 23.19 11.14
N LEU A 60 -11.33 22.55 12.02
CA LEU A 60 -12.25 23.21 12.93
C LEU A 60 -11.66 23.18 14.34
N GLY A 61 -11.30 24.36 14.84
CA GLY A 61 -10.98 24.61 16.24
C GLY A 61 -12.21 25.12 16.97
N LEU A 62 -12.47 24.59 18.16
CA LEU A 62 -13.48 25.11 19.08
C LEU A 62 -12.77 25.73 20.28
N VAL A 63 -13.47 26.60 21.02
CA VAL A 63 -12.95 27.08 22.30
C VAL A 63 -12.65 25.90 23.22
N ALA A 64 -11.52 25.99 23.94
CA ALA A 64 -10.96 24.91 24.75
C ALA A 64 -11.93 24.34 25.80
N GLU A 65 -12.92 25.12 26.22
CA GLU A 65 -14.00 24.72 27.14
C GLU A 65 -14.95 23.67 26.54
N ILE A 66 -15.10 23.64 25.21
CA ILE A 66 -15.98 22.70 24.48
C ILE A 66 -15.17 21.52 23.97
N SER A 67 -14.06 21.79 23.29
CA SER A 67 -13.15 20.74 22.85
C SER A 67 -11.74 21.29 22.68
N PRO A 68 -10.73 20.73 23.36
CA PRO A 68 -9.35 21.20 23.23
C PRO A 68 -8.69 20.73 21.92
N ASN A 69 -9.31 19.80 21.19
CA ASN A 69 -8.72 19.18 20.01
C ASN A 69 -9.24 19.85 18.73
N ILE A 70 -8.31 20.19 17.83
CA ILE A 70 -8.63 20.58 16.45
C ILE A 70 -9.14 19.35 15.72
N ARG A 71 -10.21 19.48 14.94
CA ARG A 71 -10.81 18.38 14.19
C ARG A 71 -10.77 18.65 12.70
N ASN A 72 -10.35 17.64 11.94
CA ASN A 72 -10.44 17.66 10.49
C ASN A 72 -11.87 17.27 10.07
N LEU A 73 -12.46 18.09 9.21
CA LEU A 73 -13.80 17.92 8.66
C LEU A 73 -13.71 17.86 7.14
N HIS A 74 -14.40 16.89 6.55
CA HIS A 74 -14.51 16.73 5.11
C HIS A 74 -15.88 17.23 4.64
N ILE A 75 -15.89 18.27 3.82
CA ILE A 75 -17.11 18.91 3.31
C ILE A 75 -17.17 18.71 1.80
N GLY A 76 -18.31 18.26 1.26
CA GLY A 76 -18.59 18.32 -0.17
C GLY A 76 -19.50 19.48 -0.52
N LEU A 77 -19.13 20.29 -1.51
CA LEU A 77 -19.90 21.43 -1.98
C LEU A 77 -20.29 21.24 -3.45
N CYS A 78 -21.56 21.41 -3.77
CA CYS A 78 -22.02 21.50 -5.16
C CYS A 78 -22.04 22.97 -5.56
N LEU A 79 -21.19 23.35 -6.53
CA LEU A 79 -21.05 24.74 -6.99
C LEU A 79 -21.14 24.80 -8.52
N PRO A 80 -21.41 25.96 -9.12
CA PRO A 80 -21.26 26.14 -10.57
C PRO A 80 -19.86 25.75 -11.03
N TYR A 81 -19.75 25.06 -12.17
CA TYR A 81 -18.48 24.67 -12.78
C TYR A 81 -17.62 25.88 -13.19
N SER A 82 -18.14 27.10 -13.17
CA SER A 82 -17.33 28.30 -13.37
C SER A 82 -16.44 28.66 -12.17
N CYS A 83 -16.68 28.08 -10.99
CA CYS A 83 -15.92 28.39 -9.77
C CYS A 83 -14.57 27.69 -9.75
N ASN A 84 -13.52 28.37 -9.30
CA ASN A 84 -12.21 27.77 -9.08
C ASN A 84 -12.05 27.25 -7.65
N SER A 85 -10.93 26.57 -7.37
CA SER A 85 -10.60 26.12 -6.01
C SER A 85 -10.45 27.28 -5.02
N GLU A 86 -9.96 28.43 -5.48
CA GLU A 86 -9.84 29.66 -4.68
C GLU A 86 -11.22 30.22 -4.29
N ASP A 87 -12.18 30.17 -5.21
CA ASP A 87 -13.55 30.62 -4.94
C ASP A 87 -14.22 29.74 -3.88
N ALA A 88 -14.01 28.42 -3.95
CA ALA A 88 -14.53 27.48 -2.96
C ALA A 88 -13.91 27.71 -1.57
N GLN A 89 -12.61 28.02 -1.51
CA GLN A 89 -11.94 28.40 -0.26
C GLN A 89 -12.52 29.70 0.32
N LEU A 90 -12.64 30.74 -0.51
CA LEU A 90 -13.15 32.04 -0.11
C LEU A 90 -14.60 31.98 0.39
N LEU A 91 -15.46 31.16 -0.24
CA LEU A 91 -16.83 30.93 0.22
C LEU A 91 -16.87 30.37 1.64
N LEU A 92 -15.99 29.41 1.93
CA LEU A 92 -15.93 28.80 3.25
C LEU A 92 -15.34 29.77 4.29
N GLU A 93 -14.32 30.54 3.93
CA GLU A 93 -13.76 31.58 4.80
C GLU A 93 -14.81 32.64 5.14
N LEU A 94 -15.57 33.13 4.16
CA LEU A 94 -16.70 34.06 4.37
C LEU A 94 -17.78 33.46 5.28
N SER A 95 -18.12 32.18 5.09
CA SER A 95 -19.10 31.50 5.95
C SER A 95 -18.63 31.37 7.40
N SER A 96 -17.30 31.32 7.62
CA SER A 96 -16.74 31.26 8.96
C SER A 96 -16.85 32.60 9.69
N LEU A 97 -16.71 33.73 8.97
CA LEU A 97 -16.86 35.09 9.49
C LEU A 97 -18.29 35.41 9.95
N VAL A 98 -19.30 34.71 9.40
CA VAL A 98 -20.70 34.87 9.81
C VAL A 98 -21.02 34.11 11.11
N GLY A 99 -20.06 33.34 11.66
CA GLY A 99 -20.21 32.61 12.93
C GLY A 99 -19.70 33.36 14.17
N ASN A 100 -20.20 32.97 15.35
CA ASN A 100 -19.72 33.47 16.65
C ASN A 100 -18.20 33.24 16.82
N GLU A 101 -17.53 34.09 17.62
CA GLU A 101 -16.09 34.03 17.96
C GLU A 101 -15.63 32.74 18.70
N LEU A 102 -16.51 31.75 18.83
CA LEU A 102 -16.30 30.52 19.58
C LEU A 102 -15.68 29.37 18.74
N ARG A 103 -15.41 29.63 17.45
CA ARG A 103 -14.86 28.64 16.51
C ARG A 103 -13.84 29.27 15.57
N THR A 104 -12.79 28.53 15.24
CA THR A 104 -11.84 28.86 14.18
C THR A 104 -11.98 27.85 13.05
N VAL A 105 -11.98 28.32 11.81
CA VAL A 105 -12.15 27.49 10.61
C VAL A 105 -11.01 27.82 9.67
N ALA A 106 -10.17 26.83 9.35
CA ALA A 106 -9.11 26.96 8.37
C ALA A 106 -9.29 25.91 7.26
N VAL A 107 -9.08 26.32 6.01
CA VAL A 107 -9.17 25.40 4.85
C VAL A 107 -7.78 24.83 4.60
N SER A 108 -7.62 23.51 4.72
CA SER A 108 -6.32 22.86 4.55
C SER A 108 -6.12 22.31 3.14
N ASN A 109 -7.17 21.80 2.49
CA ASN A 109 -7.09 21.28 1.13
C ASN A 109 -8.42 21.41 0.37
N VAL A 110 -8.36 21.76 -0.91
CA VAL A 110 -9.52 21.82 -1.81
C VAL A 110 -9.26 20.97 -3.05
N ARG A 111 -10.06 19.93 -3.25
CA ARG A 111 -10.06 19.13 -4.48
C ARG A 111 -11.18 19.62 -5.39
N SER A 112 -10.80 20.18 -6.54
CA SER A 112 -11.72 20.70 -7.56
C SER A 112 -12.03 19.66 -8.64
N PRO A 113 -13.21 19.75 -9.28
CA PRO A 113 -13.58 18.88 -10.40
C PRO A 113 -12.80 19.22 -11.69
N HIS A 114 -12.11 20.37 -11.75
CA HIS A 114 -11.30 20.77 -12.90
C HIS A 114 -10.05 19.91 -13.09
N HIS A 115 -9.51 19.38 -12.00
CA HIS A 115 -8.34 18.52 -12.05
C HIS A 115 -8.79 17.06 -11.99
N SER A 116 -9.13 16.49 -13.14
CA SER A 116 -9.49 15.08 -13.27
C SER A 116 -8.26 14.23 -13.60
N TYR A 117 -8.09 13.11 -12.91
CA TYR A 117 -7.08 12.11 -13.28
C TYR A 117 -7.66 11.10 -14.26
N ASN A 118 -7.04 11.01 -15.43
CA ASN A 118 -7.35 10.02 -16.43
C ASN A 118 -6.37 8.84 -16.34
N ILE A 119 -6.88 7.65 -16.03
CA ILE A 119 -6.03 6.45 -15.85
C ILE A 119 -5.34 6.04 -17.16
N TRP A 120 -5.94 6.37 -18.31
CA TRP A 120 -5.42 6.02 -19.63
C TRP A 120 -4.21 6.84 -20.05
N GLU A 121 -3.97 7.98 -19.41
CA GLU A 121 -2.81 8.85 -19.66
C GLU A 121 -1.61 8.49 -18.77
N ASP A 122 -1.83 7.69 -17.71
CA ASP A 122 -0.79 7.31 -16.76
C ASP A 122 0.14 6.24 -17.36
N THR A 123 1.43 6.54 -17.42
CA THR A 123 2.45 5.62 -17.92
C THR A 123 2.62 4.40 -17.02
N THR A 124 2.48 4.55 -15.70
CA THR A 124 2.56 3.44 -14.74
C THR A 124 1.44 2.44 -14.98
N PHE A 125 0.24 2.91 -15.32
CA PHE A 125 -0.89 2.04 -15.68
C PHE A 125 -0.58 1.19 -16.92
N TRP A 126 -0.06 1.79 -17.99
CA TRP A 126 0.31 1.05 -19.20
C TRP A 126 1.45 0.05 -18.98
N ILE A 127 2.41 0.36 -18.11
CA ILE A 127 3.46 -0.60 -17.72
C ILE A 127 2.85 -1.82 -17.03
N LEU A 128 1.91 -1.62 -16.09
CA LEU A 128 1.23 -2.72 -15.39
C LEU A 128 0.35 -3.55 -16.32
N VAL A 129 -0.38 -2.91 -17.23
CA VAL A 129 -1.18 -3.58 -18.25
C VAL A 129 -0.29 -4.39 -19.19
N GLY A 130 0.81 -3.81 -19.67
CA GLY A 130 1.77 -4.50 -20.54
C GLY A 130 2.40 -5.72 -19.86
N PHE A 131 2.82 -5.59 -18.59
CA PHE A 131 3.35 -6.70 -17.81
C PHE A 131 2.30 -7.79 -17.58
N SER A 132 1.07 -7.42 -17.23
CA SER A 132 -0.03 -8.37 -17.03
C SER A 132 -0.39 -9.11 -18.32
N ALA A 133 -0.43 -8.38 -19.45
CA ALA A 133 -0.67 -8.95 -20.77
C ALA A 133 0.45 -9.92 -21.18
N PHE A 134 1.71 -9.56 -20.93
CA PHE A 134 2.85 -10.44 -21.18
C PHE A 134 2.74 -11.77 -20.40
N ILE A 135 2.43 -11.69 -19.11
CA ILE A 135 2.24 -12.91 -18.29
C ILE A 135 1.02 -13.69 -18.79
N ALA A 136 -0.10 -13.05 -19.11
CA ALA A 136 -1.28 -13.73 -19.65
C ALA A 136 -0.98 -14.48 -20.96
N VAL A 137 -0.22 -13.87 -21.87
CA VAL A 137 0.22 -14.53 -23.11
C VAL A 137 1.10 -15.75 -22.79
N MET A 138 2.05 -15.63 -21.86
CA MET A 138 2.88 -16.76 -21.44
C MET A 138 2.05 -17.89 -20.81
N LEU A 139 1.02 -17.57 -20.02
CA LEU A 139 0.09 -18.55 -19.45
C LEU A 139 -0.70 -19.29 -20.55
N VAL A 140 -1.18 -18.56 -21.57
CA VAL A 140 -1.89 -19.16 -22.71
C VAL A 140 -0.98 -20.09 -23.51
N ILE A 141 0.26 -19.64 -23.81
CA ILE A 141 1.24 -20.45 -24.54
C ILE A 141 1.63 -21.69 -23.73
N GLY A 142 1.92 -21.54 -22.43
CA GLY A 142 2.30 -22.64 -21.55
C GLY A 142 1.19 -23.68 -21.41
N THR A 143 -0.05 -23.24 -21.24
CA THR A 143 -1.22 -24.13 -21.14
C THR A 143 -1.53 -24.81 -22.48
N GLY A 144 -1.41 -24.09 -23.60
CA GLY A 144 -1.57 -24.66 -24.93
C GLY A 144 -0.52 -25.73 -25.25
N TYR A 145 0.74 -25.50 -24.85
CA TYR A 145 1.83 -26.45 -25.01
C TYR A 145 1.64 -27.71 -24.14
N ASP A 146 1.16 -27.55 -22.91
CA ASP A 146 0.80 -28.67 -22.02
C ASP A 146 -0.29 -29.56 -22.63
N LEU A 147 -1.38 -28.96 -23.11
CA LEU A 147 -2.46 -29.70 -23.80
C LEU A 147 -1.97 -30.40 -25.07
N TYR A 148 -1.06 -29.77 -25.83
CA TYR A 148 -0.45 -30.40 -26.99
C TYR A 148 0.38 -31.63 -26.63
N LEU A 149 1.17 -31.57 -25.54
CA LEU A 149 1.94 -32.72 -25.08
C LEU A 149 1.04 -33.86 -24.59
N GLU A 150 -0.05 -33.55 -23.87
CA GLU A 150 -1.03 -34.55 -23.42
C GLU A 150 -1.73 -35.22 -24.61
N HIS A 151 -2.15 -34.44 -25.61
CA HIS A 151 -2.76 -34.97 -26.83
C HIS A 151 -1.80 -35.87 -27.62
N LYS A 152 -0.55 -35.42 -27.81
CA LYS A 152 0.50 -36.20 -28.50
C LYS A 152 0.80 -37.51 -27.78
N SER A 153 0.88 -37.48 -26.45
CA SER A 153 1.12 -38.67 -25.62
C SER A 153 -0.03 -39.69 -25.76
N THR A 154 -1.27 -39.21 -25.66
CA THR A 154 -2.48 -40.04 -25.78
C THR A 154 -2.60 -40.68 -27.17
N HIS A 155 -2.34 -39.91 -28.24
CA HIS A 155 -2.36 -40.42 -29.61
C HIS A 155 -1.23 -41.43 -29.88
N SER A 156 -0.01 -41.16 -29.38
CA SER A 156 1.10 -42.10 -29.50
C SER A 156 0.82 -43.41 -28.75
N PHE A 157 0.19 -43.33 -27.58
CA PHE A 157 -0.18 -44.50 -26.79
C PHE A 157 -1.27 -45.33 -27.49
N SER A 158 -2.30 -44.68 -28.04
CA SER A 158 -3.36 -45.34 -28.83
C SER A 158 -2.80 -46.04 -30.07
N ASN A 159 -1.84 -45.42 -30.77
CA ASN A 159 -1.17 -46.02 -31.92
C ASN A 159 -0.30 -47.23 -31.52
N ASN A 160 0.42 -47.14 -30.41
CA ASN A 160 1.22 -48.27 -29.90
C ASN A 160 0.35 -49.45 -29.46
N ILE A 161 -0.79 -49.19 -28.79
CA ILE A 161 -1.77 -50.23 -28.44
C ILE A 161 -2.35 -50.87 -29.69
N SER A 162 -2.74 -50.06 -30.69
CA SER A 162 -3.29 -50.58 -31.94
C SER A 162 -2.28 -51.44 -32.70
N TYR A 163 -1.00 -51.05 -32.68
CA TYR A 163 0.10 -51.83 -33.25
C TYR A 163 0.35 -53.14 -32.50
N GLU A 164 0.35 -53.13 -31.16
CA GLU A 164 0.50 -54.37 -30.37
C GLU A 164 -0.70 -55.32 -30.54
N ILE A 165 -1.93 -54.79 -30.62
CA ILE A 165 -3.12 -55.61 -30.93
C ILE A 165 -3.01 -56.22 -32.34
N ALA A 166 -2.54 -55.46 -33.32
CA ALA A 166 -2.32 -55.96 -34.68
C ALA A 166 -1.18 -56.99 -34.75
N ARG A 167 -0.14 -56.84 -33.92
CA ARG A 167 1.01 -57.74 -33.82
C ARG A 167 0.66 -59.10 -33.19
N ILE A 168 -0.25 -59.12 -32.21
CA ILE A 168 -0.67 -60.36 -31.52
C ILE A 168 -1.54 -61.25 -32.42
N GLY A 169 -2.05 -60.74 -33.54
CA GLY A 169 -2.53 -61.58 -34.65
C GLY A 169 -3.65 -62.56 -34.28
N GLN A 170 -4.69 -62.10 -33.58
CA GLN A 170 -5.92 -62.86 -33.40
C GLN A 170 -7.15 -62.01 -33.76
N PRO A 171 -7.91 -62.38 -34.81
CA PRO A 171 -9.24 -61.84 -35.03
C PRO A 171 -10.25 -62.63 -34.18
N ALA A 172 -11.21 -61.90 -33.62
CA ALA A 172 -12.41 -62.38 -32.92
C ALA A 172 -12.24 -62.83 -31.45
N ILE A 173 -12.50 -61.90 -30.53
CA ILE A 173 -13.29 -62.23 -29.32
C ILE A 173 -14.48 -61.27 -29.27
N ASN A 174 -15.63 -61.79 -29.70
CA ASN A 174 -16.93 -61.26 -29.33
C ASN A 174 -17.12 -61.52 -27.83
N LYS A 175 -16.83 -60.53 -27.00
CA LYS A 175 -17.46 -60.34 -25.68
C LYS A 175 -17.13 -58.94 -25.20
N ALA A 176 -18.15 -58.07 -25.24
CA ALA A 176 -18.18 -56.87 -24.43
C ALA A 176 -18.22 -57.32 -22.96
N GLU A 177 -17.07 -57.30 -22.31
CA GLU A 177 -16.98 -57.23 -20.87
C GLU A 177 -16.29 -55.90 -20.59
N CYS A 178 -17.08 -54.92 -20.13
CA CYS A 178 -16.58 -53.62 -19.73
C CYS A 178 -15.58 -53.84 -18.59
N LEU A 179 -14.28 -53.77 -18.89
CA LEU A 179 -13.26 -53.70 -17.85
C LEU A 179 -13.43 -52.38 -17.11
N ASP A 180 -13.65 -52.49 -15.81
CA ASP A 180 -13.66 -51.34 -14.90
C ASP A 180 -12.41 -50.48 -15.08
N PRO A 181 -12.52 -49.14 -15.16
CA PRO A 181 -11.37 -48.24 -15.26
C PRO A 181 -10.48 -48.23 -14.00
N ALA A 182 -10.83 -48.99 -12.96
CA ALA A 182 -10.22 -48.95 -11.63
C ALA A 182 -9.08 -49.95 -11.40
N LYS A 183 -8.75 -50.83 -12.36
CA LYS A 183 -7.55 -51.68 -12.28
C LYS A 183 -6.60 -51.34 -13.41
N GLY A 184 -5.79 -50.32 -13.14
CA GLY A 184 -4.68 -49.91 -13.99
C GLY A 184 -3.81 -51.11 -14.31
N LEU A 185 -3.75 -51.46 -15.59
CA LEU A 185 -2.65 -52.21 -16.14
C LEU A 185 -1.41 -51.36 -15.85
N THR A 186 -0.62 -51.76 -14.85
CA THR A 186 0.71 -51.22 -14.62
C THR A 186 1.60 -51.69 -15.77
N VAL A 187 1.36 -51.16 -16.96
CA VAL A 187 2.45 -50.85 -17.86
C VAL A 187 3.27 -49.89 -17.04
N THR A 188 4.43 -50.37 -16.59
CA THR A 188 5.51 -49.52 -16.12
C THR A 188 5.65 -48.43 -17.17
N SER A 189 5.03 -47.29 -16.91
CA SER A 189 5.40 -46.03 -17.49
C SER A 189 6.83 -45.87 -17.03
N ASN A 190 7.77 -46.39 -17.83
CA ASN A 190 9.07 -45.77 -17.92
C ASN A 190 8.74 -44.29 -18.00
N ASN A 191 9.09 -43.57 -16.94
CA ASN A 191 9.22 -42.14 -16.96
C ASN A 191 10.25 -41.86 -18.05
N ASN A 192 9.82 -41.95 -19.30
CA ASN A 192 10.41 -41.28 -20.42
C ASN A 192 10.12 -39.83 -20.10
N ASN A 193 10.93 -39.29 -19.19
CA ASN A 193 11.41 -37.93 -19.28
C ASN A 193 11.95 -37.84 -20.69
N ILE A 194 11.06 -37.57 -21.66
CA ILE A 194 11.42 -36.87 -22.88
C ILE A 194 12.25 -35.73 -22.31
N SER A 195 13.55 -35.74 -22.58
CA SER A 195 14.48 -34.74 -22.09
C SER A 195 14.07 -33.43 -22.76
N ASN A 196 13.03 -32.84 -22.21
CA ASN A 196 12.44 -31.60 -22.65
C ASN A 196 13.56 -30.59 -22.49
N GLY A 197 13.95 -29.94 -23.59
CA GLY A 197 14.98 -28.92 -23.54
C GLY A 197 14.58 -27.84 -22.53
N ILE A 198 15.56 -27.09 -22.02
CA ILE A 198 15.35 -26.03 -21.01
C ILE A 198 14.16 -25.12 -21.37
N TRP A 199 14.01 -24.78 -22.65
CA TRP A 199 12.90 -23.97 -23.16
C TRP A 199 11.52 -24.62 -23.00
N SER A 200 11.42 -25.93 -23.17
CA SER A 200 10.18 -26.69 -22.96
C SER A 200 9.77 -26.65 -21.48
N GLU A 201 10.74 -26.79 -20.56
CA GLU A 201 10.50 -26.68 -19.12
C GLU A 201 10.09 -25.26 -18.71
N VAL A 202 10.75 -24.24 -19.26
CA VAL A 202 10.37 -22.83 -19.05
C VAL A 202 8.95 -22.56 -19.51
N VAL A 203 8.56 -23.03 -20.70
CA VAL A 203 7.19 -22.85 -21.21
C VAL A 203 6.18 -23.60 -20.36
N LEU A 204 6.49 -24.82 -19.92
CA LEU A 204 5.64 -25.62 -19.04
C LEU A 204 5.46 -24.97 -17.66
N SER A 205 6.44 -24.21 -17.17
CA SER A 205 6.33 -23.47 -15.90
C SER A 205 5.20 -22.43 -15.90
N PHE A 206 4.75 -21.99 -17.08
CA PHE A 206 3.60 -21.10 -17.23
C PHE A 206 2.27 -21.85 -17.45
N SER A 207 2.23 -23.19 -17.49
CA SER A 207 0.96 -23.92 -17.62
C SER A 207 0.08 -23.71 -16.38
N VAL A 208 -1.11 -23.16 -16.58
CA VAL A 208 -2.08 -22.93 -15.51
C VAL A 208 -2.55 -24.26 -14.91
N ARG A 209 -2.75 -25.28 -15.75
CA ARG A 209 -3.25 -26.59 -15.33
C ARG A 209 -2.24 -27.31 -14.43
N LEU A 210 -0.96 -27.34 -14.82
CA LEU A 210 0.10 -27.94 -14.01
C LEU A 210 0.28 -27.19 -12.70
N ASN A 211 0.36 -25.86 -12.76
CA ASN A 211 0.50 -25.04 -11.56
C ASN A 211 -0.69 -25.21 -10.61
N LEU A 212 -1.93 -25.29 -11.10
CA LEU A 212 -3.11 -25.51 -10.28
C LEU A 212 -3.10 -26.90 -9.63
N LYS A 213 -2.69 -27.94 -10.38
CA LYS A 213 -2.50 -29.29 -9.82
C LYS A 213 -1.47 -29.29 -8.69
N THR A 214 -0.36 -28.56 -8.86
CA THR A 214 0.67 -28.41 -7.83
C THR A 214 0.17 -27.61 -6.61
N ILE A 215 -0.65 -26.57 -6.82
CA ILE A 215 -1.23 -25.78 -5.71
C ILE A 215 -2.24 -26.61 -4.91
N CYS A 216 -3.01 -27.47 -5.59
CA CYS A 216 -3.98 -28.37 -4.97
C CYS A 216 -3.34 -29.65 -4.40
N ASP A 217 -2.04 -29.85 -4.59
CA ASP A 217 -1.34 -31.00 -4.03
C ASP A 217 -1.22 -30.84 -2.51
N GLN A 218 -1.66 -31.86 -1.78
CA GLN A 218 -1.63 -31.90 -0.32
C GLN A 218 -0.37 -32.61 0.20
N THR A 219 0.50 -33.10 -0.69
CA THR A 219 1.75 -33.71 -0.27
C THR A 219 2.71 -32.64 0.25
N VAL A 220 3.10 -32.78 1.52
CA VAL A 220 4.19 -32.00 2.10
C VAL A 220 5.49 -32.74 1.85
N GLY A 221 6.41 -32.12 1.12
CA GLY A 221 7.72 -32.70 0.87
C GLY A 221 8.48 -32.94 2.17
N GLU A 222 9.28 -34.01 2.23
CA GLU A 222 10.12 -34.38 3.39
C GLU A 222 11.05 -33.25 3.84
N ASP A 223 11.31 -32.31 2.93
CA ASP A 223 12.16 -31.16 3.12
C ASP A 223 11.46 -29.92 3.74
N THR A 224 10.23 -30.05 4.26
CA THR A 224 9.46 -28.95 4.86
C THR A 224 8.98 -29.28 6.27
N ILE A 225 8.74 -28.25 7.08
CA ILE A 225 8.20 -28.39 8.44
C ILE A 225 6.70 -28.06 8.39
N PRO A 226 5.78 -29.06 8.50
CA PRO A 226 4.35 -28.85 8.27
C PRO A 226 3.71 -27.80 9.20
N THR A 227 4.16 -27.73 10.45
CA THR A 227 3.64 -26.77 11.44
C THR A 227 3.91 -25.31 11.04
N ILE A 228 5.00 -25.03 10.31
CA ILE A 228 5.32 -23.68 9.81
C ILE A 228 4.28 -23.22 8.77
N HIS A 229 3.74 -24.14 7.96
CA HIS A 229 2.70 -23.80 6.99
C HIS A 229 1.39 -23.37 7.69
N GLY A 230 1.00 -24.07 8.75
CA GLY A 230 -0.16 -23.68 9.58
C GLY A 230 0.04 -22.32 10.26
N LEU A 231 1.22 -22.11 10.86
CA LEU A 231 1.58 -20.84 11.49
C LEU A 231 1.51 -19.68 10.49
N ARG A 232 2.05 -19.87 9.28
CA ARG A 232 1.99 -18.87 8.20
C ARG A 232 0.55 -18.53 7.82
N SER A 233 -0.34 -19.53 7.73
CA SER A 233 -1.74 -19.29 7.38
C SER A 233 -2.46 -18.44 8.43
N ILE A 234 -2.26 -18.73 9.71
CA ILE A 234 -2.86 -17.98 10.82
C ILE A 234 -2.34 -16.55 10.83
N SER A 235 -1.02 -16.35 10.68
CA SER A 235 -0.42 -15.01 10.62
C SER A 235 -0.90 -14.21 9.41
N MET A 236 -1.11 -14.83 8.23
CA MET A 236 -1.66 -14.13 7.07
C MET A 236 -3.10 -13.67 7.33
N ALA A 237 -3.95 -14.53 7.90
CA ALA A 237 -5.32 -14.16 8.26
C ALA A 237 -5.36 -13.02 9.28
N TRP A 238 -4.45 -13.03 10.26
CA TRP A 238 -4.35 -11.97 11.27
C TRP A 238 -3.93 -10.62 10.65
N VAL A 239 -2.93 -10.59 9.76
CA VAL A 239 -2.54 -9.36 9.04
C VAL A 239 -3.68 -8.82 8.19
N ILE A 240 -4.40 -9.68 7.47
CA ILE A 240 -5.55 -9.29 6.63
C ILE A 240 -6.64 -8.66 7.50
N LEU A 241 -6.97 -9.29 8.64
CA LEU A 241 -7.95 -8.76 9.59
C LEU A 241 -7.53 -7.37 10.10
N GLY A 242 -6.27 -7.22 10.51
CA GLY A 242 -5.72 -5.96 11.02
C GLY A 242 -5.84 -4.80 10.01
N HIS A 243 -5.37 -5.01 8.78
CA HIS A 243 -5.45 -3.97 7.75
C HIS A 243 -6.89 -3.65 7.34
N THR A 244 -7.77 -4.65 7.28
CA THR A 244 -9.20 -4.45 6.98
C THR A 244 -9.85 -3.55 8.03
N CYS A 245 -9.60 -3.81 9.31
CA CYS A 245 -10.10 -2.99 10.40
C CYS A 245 -9.52 -1.56 10.37
N ILE A 246 -8.21 -1.40 10.18
CA ILE A 246 -7.57 -0.06 10.13
C ILE A 246 -8.18 0.79 9.02
N VAL A 247 -8.38 0.24 7.83
CA VAL A 247 -8.99 0.95 6.70
C VAL A 247 -10.46 1.27 6.98
N ALA A 248 -11.23 0.30 7.51
CA ALA A 248 -12.63 0.51 7.84
C ALA A 248 -12.84 1.62 8.89
N PHE A 249 -12.03 1.66 9.95
CA PHE A 249 -12.13 2.70 10.98
C PHE A 249 -11.79 4.11 10.46
N LYS A 250 -10.93 4.22 9.43
CA LYS A 250 -10.59 5.52 8.83
C LYS A 250 -11.75 6.13 8.03
N TYR A 251 -12.66 5.30 7.51
CA TYR A 251 -13.83 5.73 6.73
C TYR A 251 -15.16 5.58 7.47
N SER A 252 -15.11 5.32 8.77
CA SER A 252 -16.31 5.17 9.61
C SER A 252 -16.81 6.54 10.08
N ASP A 253 -18.14 6.72 10.08
CA ASP A 253 -18.82 7.90 10.66
C ASP A 253 -18.68 8.00 12.19
N ASN A 254 -18.07 7.00 12.82
CA ASN A 254 -17.90 6.91 14.26
C ASN A 254 -16.48 6.46 14.58
N MET A 255 -15.52 7.35 14.35
CA MET A 255 -14.12 7.05 14.60
C MET A 255 -13.81 6.91 16.10
N GLU A 256 -14.59 7.55 16.98
CA GLU A 256 -14.39 7.47 18.43
C GLU A 256 -14.74 6.08 18.98
N TYR A 257 -15.65 5.35 18.32
CA TYR A 257 -15.97 3.96 18.66
C TYR A 257 -14.72 3.08 18.68
N ARG A 258 -13.72 3.38 17.84
CA ARG A 258 -12.43 2.69 17.88
C ARG A 258 -11.80 2.71 19.28
N GLY A 259 -11.80 3.85 19.97
CA GLY A 259 -11.23 3.97 21.31
C GLY A 259 -12.03 3.22 22.39
N LEU A 260 -13.30 2.90 22.14
CA LEU A 260 -14.11 2.04 22.99
C LEU A 260 -13.79 0.57 22.74
N VAL A 261 -13.79 0.15 21.47
CA VAL A 261 -13.52 -1.24 21.09
C VAL A 261 -12.06 -1.61 21.38
N GLU A 262 -11.12 -0.67 21.31
CA GLU A 262 -9.72 -0.88 21.69
C GLU A 262 -9.55 -1.37 23.14
N LYS A 263 -10.52 -1.12 24.03
CA LYS A 263 -10.49 -1.63 25.41
C LYS A 263 -10.88 -3.10 25.53
N GLU A 264 -11.54 -3.65 24.51
CA GLU A 264 -11.98 -5.04 24.50
C GLU A 264 -10.80 -5.99 24.30
N PHE A 265 -10.81 -7.10 25.05
CA PHE A 265 -9.71 -8.06 25.04
C PHE A 265 -9.42 -8.64 23.65
N LEU A 266 -10.45 -9.00 22.89
CA LEU A 266 -10.27 -9.55 21.53
C LEU A 266 -9.73 -8.52 20.54
N PHE A 267 -10.06 -7.24 20.74
CA PHE A 267 -9.59 -6.19 19.86
C PHE A 267 -8.14 -5.79 20.13
N GLN A 268 -7.60 -6.08 21.33
CA GLN A 268 -6.17 -5.92 21.60
C GLN A 268 -5.29 -6.71 20.62
N THR A 269 -5.77 -7.85 20.11
CA THR A 269 -5.12 -8.62 19.04
C THR A 269 -5.03 -7.84 17.73
N ILE A 270 -6.04 -7.01 17.41
CA ILE A 270 -6.07 -6.16 16.22
C ILE A 270 -5.23 -4.90 16.44
N SER A 271 -5.40 -4.25 17.60
CA SER A 271 -4.67 -3.04 17.98
C SER A 271 -3.15 -3.27 18.01
N ASN A 272 -2.72 -4.42 18.55
CA ASN A 272 -1.32 -4.83 18.57
C ASN A 272 -0.96 -5.77 17.40
N GLY A 273 -1.65 -5.64 16.26
CA GLY A 273 -1.47 -6.51 15.09
C GLY A 273 -0.05 -6.52 14.51
N ALA A 274 0.80 -5.55 14.88
CA ALA A 274 2.23 -5.56 14.54
C ALA A 274 2.95 -6.84 15.01
N PHE A 275 2.53 -7.46 16.12
CA PHE A 275 3.10 -8.72 16.60
C PHE A 275 2.84 -9.90 15.64
N SER A 276 1.84 -9.81 14.76
CA SER A 276 1.66 -10.80 13.71
C SER A 276 2.85 -10.86 12.75
N VAL A 277 3.57 -9.75 12.57
CA VAL A 277 4.75 -9.65 11.71
C VAL A 277 5.94 -10.40 12.33
N ASP A 278 6.06 -10.40 13.66
CA ASP A 278 7.13 -11.11 14.38
C ASP A 278 7.10 -12.62 14.10
N THR A 279 5.91 -13.17 13.87
CA THR A 279 5.77 -14.58 13.48
C THR A 279 6.45 -14.86 12.13
N PHE A 280 6.37 -13.93 11.18
CA PHE A 280 7.08 -14.05 9.91
C PHE A 280 8.59 -13.92 10.08
N PHE A 281 9.07 -13.02 10.93
CA PHE A 281 10.50 -12.92 11.22
C PHE A 281 11.04 -14.20 11.87
N PHE A 282 10.27 -14.78 12.80
CA PHE A 282 10.59 -16.07 13.41
C PHE A 282 10.67 -17.19 12.35
N ILE A 283 9.65 -17.31 11.49
CA ILE A 283 9.63 -18.31 10.42
C ILE A 283 10.81 -18.14 9.47
N SER A 284 11.11 -16.90 9.05
CA SER A 284 12.24 -16.60 8.17
C SER A 284 13.57 -17.02 8.81
N GLY A 285 13.79 -16.72 10.10
CA GLY A 285 14.98 -17.16 10.82
C GLY A 285 15.10 -18.68 10.95
N VAL A 286 14.02 -19.36 11.34
CA VAL A 286 14.00 -20.83 11.48
C VAL A 286 14.29 -21.50 10.14
N LEU A 287 13.65 -21.05 9.06
CA LEU A 287 13.81 -21.67 7.74
C LEU A 287 15.22 -21.47 7.19
N VAL A 288 15.83 -20.30 7.37
CA VAL A 288 17.21 -20.02 6.95
C VAL A 288 18.19 -20.96 7.66
N SER A 289 18.10 -21.07 8.99
CA SER A 289 18.94 -21.99 9.76
C SER A 289 18.70 -23.46 9.40
N PHE A 290 17.44 -23.87 9.29
CA PHE A 290 17.07 -25.24 8.93
C PHE A 290 17.61 -25.65 7.55
N LEU A 291 17.40 -24.81 6.53
CA LEU A 291 17.92 -25.06 5.19
C LEU A 291 19.46 -25.08 5.18
N TYR A 292 20.09 -24.18 5.92
CA TYR A 292 21.55 -24.13 6.02
C TYR A 292 22.13 -25.40 6.64
N PHE A 293 21.71 -25.78 7.85
CA PHE A 293 22.21 -26.98 8.52
C PHE A 293 21.91 -28.26 7.74
N ARG A 294 20.76 -28.33 7.08
CA ARG A 294 20.43 -29.48 6.22
C ARG A 294 21.30 -29.53 4.96
N THR A 295 21.60 -28.38 4.35
CA THR A 295 22.52 -28.32 3.20
C THR A 295 23.91 -28.79 3.61
N VAL A 296 24.39 -28.39 4.79
CA VAL A 296 25.64 -28.87 5.38
C VAL A 296 25.58 -30.38 5.68
N ALA A 297 24.45 -30.90 6.17
CA ALA A 297 24.30 -32.33 6.47
C ALA A 297 24.18 -33.22 5.22
N LYS A 298 23.61 -32.72 4.12
CA LYS A 298 23.46 -33.46 2.84
C LYS A 298 24.72 -33.43 1.97
N ILE A 299 25.61 -32.45 2.16
CA ILE A 299 26.86 -32.31 1.40
C ILE A 299 27.99 -32.93 2.23
N ASP A 300 28.69 -33.93 1.68
CA ASP A 300 29.87 -34.54 2.31
C ASP A 300 30.88 -33.45 2.72
N VAL A 301 31.01 -33.25 4.03
CA VAL A 301 31.85 -32.22 4.65
C VAL A 301 33.29 -32.31 4.13
N THR A 302 33.79 -33.50 3.84
CA THR A 302 35.13 -33.80 3.30
C THR A 302 35.36 -33.31 1.86
N LYS A 303 34.33 -33.19 1.02
CA LYS A 303 34.46 -32.61 -0.35
C LYS A 303 34.45 -31.08 -0.34
N LEU A 304 33.80 -30.47 0.65
CA LEU A 304 33.77 -29.03 0.86
C LEU A 304 35.09 -28.55 1.53
N THR A 305 35.57 -29.28 2.55
CA THR A 305 36.83 -28.92 3.23
C THR A 305 38.05 -28.96 2.30
N MET A 306 38.04 -29.77 1.24
CA MET A 306 39.18 -29.92 0.31
C MET A 306 39.16 -29.00 -0.92
N SER A 307 38.06 -28.28 -1.20
CA SER A 307 37.95 -27.45 -2.42
C SER A 307 37.51 -25.99 -2.20
N THR A 308 37.10 -25.59 -1.00
CA THR A 308 36.27 -24.38 -0.87
C THR A 308 37.05 -23.18 -0.32
N GLY A 309 37.64 -22.41 -1.23
CA GLY A 309 38.07 -21.04 -0.93
C GLY A 309 36.88 -20.16 -0.50
N VAL A 310 37.16 -19.16 0.33
CA VAL A 310 36.21 -18.12 0.80
C VAL A 310 35.34 -17.58 -0.36
N LEU A 311 35.91 -17.50 -1.56
CA LEU A 311 35.24 -17.02 -2.76
C LEU A 311 34.05 -17.89 -3.20
N SER A 312 34.13 -19.22 -3.08
CA SER A 312 33.05 -20.13 -3.49
C SER A 312 31.84 -20.03 -2.57
N ASN A 313 32.07 -19.96 -1.26
CA ASN A 313 31.00 -19.75 -0.27
C ASN A 313 30.34 -18.38 -0.43
N PHE A 314 31.14 -17.35 -0.75
CA PHE A 314 30.63 -16.02 -1.04
C PHE A 314 29.78 -15.98 -2.32
N MET A 315 30.20 -16.69 -3.39
CA MET A 315 29.39 -16.78 -4.61
C MET A 315 28.08 -17.56 -4.39
N GLN A 316 28.09 -18.62 -3.58
CA GLN A 316 26.86 -19.34 -3.24
C GLN A 316 25.89 -18.47 -2.41
N PHE A 317 26.41 -17.68 -1.47
CA PHE A 317 25.63 -16.68 -0.73
C PHE A 317 25.01 -15.64 -1.67
N LEU A 318 25.81 -15.09 -2.60
CA LEU A 318 25.33 -14.10 -3.56
C LEU A 318 24.25 -14.69 -4.50
N GLY A 319 24.39 -15.95 -4.89
CA GLY A 319 23.38 -16.67 -5.68
C GLY A 319 22.05 -16.86 -4.92
N LEU A 320 22.11 -17.27 -3.66
CA LEU A 320 20.93 -17.41 -2.79
C LEU A 320 20.24 -16.06 -2.54
N LEU A 321 21.04 -15.00 -2.28
CA LEU A 321 20.55 -13.64 -2.11
C LEU A 321 19.91 -13.10 -3.39
N GLY A 322 20.56 -13.31 -4.54
CA GLY A 322 20.06 -12.90 -5.84
C GLY A 322 18.74 -13.59 -6.21
N TYR A 323 18.65 -14.91 -6.00
CA TYR A 323 17.40 -15.66 -6.22
C TYR A 323 16.27 -15.15 -5.34
N ARG A 324 16.53 -14.93 -4.04
CA ARG A 324 15.53 -14.38 -3.11
C ARG A 324 15.09 -12.98 -3.52
N PHE A 325 16.04 -12.12 -3.87
CA PHE A 325 15.77 -10.75 -4.31
C PHE A 325 14.90 -10.75 -5.57
N LEU A 326 15.26 -11.50 -6.61
CA LEU A 326 14.45 -11.58 -7.84
C LEU A 326 13.05 -12.14 -7.57
N ARG A 327 12.94 -13.18 -6.74
CA ARG A 327 11.66 -13.80 -6.37
C ARG A 327 10.71 -12.83 -5.66
N LEU A 328 11.23 -12.00 -4.75
CA LEU A 328 10.43 -11.10 -3.92
C LEU A 328 10.16 -9.76 -4.61
N THR A 329 11.15 -9.22 -5.30
CA THR A 329 11.11 -7.86 -5.87
C THR A 329 10.13 -7.75 -7.03
N VAL A 330 10.02 -8.78 -7.89
CA VAL A 330 9.07 -8.75 -9.03
C VAL A 330 7.62 -8.55 -8.58
N PRO A 331 7.05 -9.40 -7.70
CA PRO A 331 5.68 -9.18 -7.22
C PRO A 331 5.56 -7.92 -6.36
N TYR A 332 6.59 -7.57 -5.59
CA TYR A 332 6.55 -6.37 -4.75
C TYR A 332 6.44 -5.07 -5.57
N MET A 333 7.24 -4.93 -6.64
CA MET A 333 7.21 -3.77 -7.52
C MET A 333 5.89 -3.69 -8.30
N PHE A 334 5.31 -4.83 -8.69
CA PHE A 334 3.99 -4.86 -9.32
C PHE A 334 2.90 -4.34 -8.38
N VAL A 335 2.88 -4.83 -7.13
CA VAL A 335 1.93 -4.35 -6.11
C VAL A 335 2.15 -2.87 -5.77
N LEU A 336 3.40 -2.41 -5.74
CA LEU A 336 3.73 -1.01 -5.53
C LEU A 336 3.13 -0.12 -6.63
N GLY A 337 3.31 -0.50 -7.90
CA GLY A 337 2.70 0.22 -9.01
C GLY A 337 1.16 0.21 -8.95
N LEU A 338 0.57 -0.95 -8.64
CA LEU A 338 -0.88 -1.09 -8.52
C LEU A 338 -1.45 -0.16 -7.43
N ALA A 339 -0.85 -0.13 -6.25
CA ALA A 339 -1.32 0.71 -5.18
C ALA A 339 -1.04 2.21 -5.42
N GLU A 340 0.03 2.58 -6.15
CA GLU A 340 0.23 3.98 -6.59
C GLU A 340 -0.91 4.45 -7.51
N VAL A 341 -1.20 3.68 -8.58
CA VAL A 341 -2.26 4.02 -9.55
C VAL A 341 -3.63 4.01 -8.86
N SER A 342 -3.88 3.03 -7.99
CA SER A 342 -5.13 2.96 -7.22
C SER A 342 -5.30 4.19 -6.33
N MET A 343 -4.26 4.59 -5.59
CA MET A 343 -4.33 5.75 -4.69
C MET A 343 -4.48 7.08 -5.45
N LYS A 344 -3.84 7.23 -6.62
CA LYS A 344 -4.10 8.35 -7.55
C LYS A 344 -5.57 8.38 -7.95
N TRP A 345 -6.11 7.25 -8.42
CA TRP A 345 -7.51 7.16 -8.83
C TRP A 345 -8.47 7.50 -7.68
N PHE A 346 -8.23 6.96 -6.49
CA PHE A 346 -9.04 7.26 -5.30
C PHE A 346 -8.97 8.74 -4.92
N TYR A 347 -7.79 9.37 -4.96
CA TYR A 347 -7.65 10.78 -4.62
C TYR A 347 -8.53 11.69 -5.48
N PHE A 348 -8.59 11.42 -6.78
CA PHE A 348 -9.34 12.23 -7.74
C PHE A 348 -10.82 11.88 -7.83
N ASN A 349 -11.16 10.59 -7.91
CA ASN A 349 -12.53 10.13 -8.14
C ASN A 349 -13.33 9.90 -6.85
N SER A 350 -12.69 9.55 -5.74
CA SER A 350 -13.39 9.34 -4.48
C SER A 350 -13.80 10.65 -3.83
N VAL A 351 -14.93 10.61 -3.13
CA VAL A 351 -15.35 11.67 -2.22
C VAL A 351 -14.49 11.66 -0.96
N PHE A 352 -14.06 10.48 -0.51
CA PHE A 352 -13.12 10.34 0.59
C PHE A 352 -11.71 10.74 0.18
N GLU A 353 -10.94 11.16 1.16
CA GLU A 353 -9.52 11.43 0.98
C GLU A 353 -8.70 10.20 1.40
N PRO A 354 -7.70 9.78 0.62
CA PRO A 354 -6.85 8.67 1.03
C PRO A 354 -6.14 8.98 2.35
N PRO A 355 -5.97 7.97 3.24
CA PRO A 355 -5.35 8.16 4.55
C PRO A 355 -3.85 8.49 4.46
N THR A 356 -3.21 8.17 3.31
CA THR A 356 -1.79 8.39 3.06
C THR A 356 -1.58 9.07 1.70
N LEU A 357 -0.60 9.97 1.63
CA LEU A 357 -0.24 10.72 0.42
C LEU A 357 0.72 9.93 -0.50
N ASP A 358 0.47 8.64 -0.68
CA ASP A 358 1.36 7.76 -1.47
C ASP A 358 1.41 8.16 -2.95
N HIS A 359 0.33 8.74 -3.49
CA HIS A 359 0.27 9.24 -4.85
C HIS A 359 1.25 10.39 -5.16
N ILE A 360 1.71 11.12 -4.14
CA ILE A 360 2.69 12.22 -4.25
C ILE A 360 4.10 11.73 -3.90
N ASN A 361 4.20 10.91 -2.85
CA ASN A 361 5.49 10.50 -2.30
C ASN A 361 6.15 9.36 -3.09
N CYS A 362 5.37 8.42 -3.64
CA CYS A 362 5.90 7.27 -4.36
C CYS A 362 6.73 7.60 -5.61
N PRO A 363 6.31 8.53 -6.48
CA PRO A 363 7.12 8.94 -7.63
C PRO A 363 8.54 9.42 -7.25
N ASN A 364 8.70 10.01 -6.07
CA ASN A 364 9.98 10.55 -5.60
C ASN A 364 10.84 9.52 -4.84
N TYR A 365 10.22 8.53 -4.19
CA TYR A 365 10.87 7.65 -3.22
C TYR A 365 10.74 6.14 -3.50
N TRP A 366 10.17 5.73 -4.64
CA TRP A 366 9.98 4.31 -5.02
C TRP A 366 11.28 3.49 -4.98
N TRP A 367 12.41 4.08 -5.35
CA TRP A 367 13.72 3.41 -5.39
C TRP A 367 14.18 2.92 -4.01
N ARG A 368 13.70 3.54 -2.92
CA ARG A 368 14.01 3.10 -1.55
C ARG A 368 13.32 1.79 -1.21
N ASN A 369 12.13 1.56 -1.77
CA ASN A 369 11.41 0.30 -1.66
C ASN A 369 12.09 -0.79 -2.49
N LEU A 370 12.53 -0.47 -3.72
CA LEU A 370 13.28 -1.41 -4.56
C LEU A 370 14.55 -1.94 -3.88
N LEU A 371 15.28 -1.06 -3.17
CA LEU A 371 16.51 -1.43 -2.47
C LEU A 371 16.29 -1.99 -1.05
N TYR A 372 15.03 -2.09 -0.58
CA TYR A 372 14.72 -2.51 0.80
C TYR A 372 15.42 -1.67 1.89
N ILE A 373 15.54 -0.35 1.67
CA ILE A 373 16.18 0.60 2.60
C ILE A 373 15.22 1.64 3.17
N ASN A 374 13.91 1.48 2.94
CA ASN A 374 12.86 2.38 3.45
C ASN A 374 12.83 2.48 4.99
N THR A 375 13.38 1.50 5.71
CA THR A 375 13.48 1.49 7.19
C THR A 375 14.66 2.27 7.74
N LEU A 376 15.71 2.51 6.95
CA LEU A 376 16.90 3.27 7.35
C LEU A 376 16.65 4.79 7.44
N PHE A 377 15.54 5.25 6.85
CA PHE A 377 15.14 6.64 6.90
C PHE A 377 14.07 6.80 7.98
N PRO A 378 14.22 7.77 8.91
CA PRO A 378 13.18 8.02 9.90
C PRO A 378 11.88 8.40 9.20
N VAL A 379 10.76 7.90 9.73
CA VAL A 379 9.49 8.61 9.57
C VAL A 379 9.70 9.84 10.44
N GLU A 380 9.95 10.99 9.84
CA GLU A 380 9.68 12.22 10.59
C GLU A 380 8.16 12.20 10.74
N ASP A 381 7.72 11.92 11.96
CA ASP A 381 6.32 11.61 12.29
C ASP A 381 5.40 12.69 11.71
N MET A 382 4.47 12.28 10.86
CA MET A 382 3.21 13.01 10.79
C MET A 382 2.47 12.69 12.10
N GLU A 383 2.42 13.71 12.97
CA GLU A 383 1.54 13.84 14.14
C GLU A 383 1.67 12.84 15.30
N VAL A 384 2.57 13.12 16.25
CA VAL A 384 2.21 13.08 17.70
C VAL A 384 2.68 14.35 18.44
N ASN A 385 3.16 15.40 17.75
CA ASN A 385 3.54 16.67 18.40
C ASN A 385 3.27 17.92 17.55
N GLU A 386 2.12 17.98 16.86
CA GLU A 386 1.52 19.29 16.54
C GLU A 386 0.97 20.02 17.78
N ILE A 387 1.17 19.46 18.98
CA ILE A 387 0.91 20.09 20.28
C ILE A 387 2.09 20.94 20.76
N ALA A 388 3.26 20.93 20.08
CA ALA A 388 4.43 21.71 20.52
C ALA A 388 4.80 22.92 19.64
N GLU A 389 4.23 23.09 18.45
CA GLU A 389 4.53 24.25 17.58
C GLU A 389 3.41 25.31 17.52
N GLY A 390 2.40 25.18 18.39
CA GLY A 390 1.45 26.25 18.74
C GLY A 390 1.95 27.23 19.82
N SER A 391 3.23 27.13 20.22
CA SER A 391 3.87 28.09 21.16
C SER A 391 4.99 28.91 20.54
N LYS A 392 5.04 29.01 19.20
CA LYS A 392 5.55 30.23 18.57
C LYS A 392 4.37 31.14 18.30
N ALA A 393 4.05 31.94 19.32
CA ALA A 393 3.39 33.20 19.10
C ALA A 393 4.16 33.92 17.98
N GLU A 394 3.55 34.03 16.81
CA GLU A 394 3.99 34.94 15.77
C GLU A 394 3.81 36.35 16.34
N MET A 395 4.87 36.89 16.97
CA MET A 395 4.92 38.30 17.34
C MET A 395 5.06 39.09 16.03
N VAL A 396 3.92 39.41 15.42
CA VAL A 396 3.85 40.42 14.37
C VAL A 396 4.15 41.76 15.02
N TRP A 397 5.37 42.25 14.83
CA TRP A 397 5.73 43.62 15.22
C TRP A 397 5.19 44.57 14.14
N SER A 398 4.18 45.37 14.48
CA SER A 398 3.84 46.54 13.66
C SER A 398 4.84 47.67 13.96
N CYS A 399 5.56 48.13 12.94
CA CYS A 399 6.41 49.30 13.04
C CYS A 399 5.56 50.56 12.81
N ASN A 400 5.36 51.38 13.86
CA ASN A 400 4.94 52.77 13.67
C ASN A 400 6.15 53.64 13.29
N GLU A 401 5.89 54.73 12.56
CA GLU A 401 6.89 55.59 11.88
C GLU A 401 7.91 56.27 12.81
N ASP A 402 7.75 56.23 14.14
CA ASP A 402 8.64 56.91 15.10
C ASP A 402 9.65 56.01 15.84
N GLY A 403 9.83 54.75 15.42
CA GLY A 403 11.01 53.97 15.79
C GLY A 403 11.16 53.57 17.28
N LYS A 404 10.09 53.58 18.09
CA LYS A 404 10.10 53.06 19.47
C LYS A 404 9.19 51.83 19.61
N ARG A 405 9.72 50.74 20.19
CA ARG A 405 8.98 49.50 20.48
C ARG A 405 8.11 49.67 21.73
N SER A 406 6.84 49.29 21.66
CA SER A 406 5.97 49.10 22.83
C SER A 406 5.32 47.72 22.78
N MET A 407 5.13 47.11 23.95
CA MET A 407 4.58 45.76 24.13
C MET A 407 3.18 45.89 24.77
N PRO A 408 2.13 45.20 24.28
CA PRO A 408 0.88 45.14 25.02
C PRO A 408 1.01 44.18 26.22
N LYS A 409 0.71 44.69 27.43
CA LYS A 409 0.67 43.90 28.67
C LYS A 409 -0.58 43.02 28.68
N LYS A 410 -0.42 41.68 28.60
CA LYS A 410 -1.15 40.72 29.46
C LYS A 410 -0.76 39.25 29.19
N ILE A 411 -0.72 38.51 30.30
CA ILE A 411 -0.67 37.04 30.50
C ILE A 411 0.75 36.45 30.57
N MET A 412 1.16 36.26 31.83
CA MET A 412 2.33 35.52 32.32
C MET A 412 1.97 34.05 32.56
N ASP A 413 3.04 33.26 32.64
CA ASP A 413 3.19 31.92 33.22
C ASP A 413 2.91 30.71 32.33
N ILE A 414 4.00 30.08 31.85
CA ILE A 414 4.32 28.66 32.08
C ILE A 414 5.86 28.52 32.07
N LYS A 415 6.41 28.04 33.19
CA LYS A 415 7.81 27.63 33.36
C LYS A 415 8.09 26.35 32.57
N TYR A 416 9.19 26.29 31.81
CA TYR A 416 9.83 25.03 31.46
C TYR A 416 11.36 25.08 31.58
N VAL A 417 11.89 23.95 32.02
CA VAL A 417 13.23 23.67 32.55
C VAL A 417 14.32 23.81 31.48
N GLU A 418 15.34 24.60 31.80
CA GLU A 418 16.52 24.87 30.99
C GLU A 418 17.55 23.73 31.09
N LYS A 419 17.93 23.14 29.96
CA LYS A 419 19.18 22.35 29.85
C LYS A 419 20.12 23.09 28.90
N THR A 420 21.07 23.76 29.53
CA THR A 420 22.16 24.58 28.99
C THR A 420 23.05 23.83 28.00
N ARG A 421 23.35 24.47 26.87
CA ARG A 421 24.69 24.43 26.24
C ARG A 421 25.02 25.80 25.68
N GLU A 422 26.10 26.35 26.23
CA GLU A 422 26.69 27.64 25.91
C GLU A 422 27.12 27.74 24.44
N THR A 423 26.91 28.89 23.82
CA THR A 423 27.85 29.40 22.82
C THR A 423 27.85 30.93 22.88
N LYS A 424 29.02 31.43 23.26
CA LYS A 424 29.36 32.82 23.53
C LYS A 424 29.97 33.41 22.26
N ILE A 425 29.35 34.41 21.63
CA ILE A 425 30.04 35.28 20.66
C ILE A 425 29.65 36.74 20.89
N MET A 426 30.70 37.58 20.86
CA MET A 426 30.82 38.94 21.37
C MET A 426 30.08 40.02 20.58
N VAL A 427 29.75 41.09 21.29
CA VAL A 427 29.23 42.37 20.78
C VAL A 427 30.38 43.21 20.21
N GLY A 428 30.19 43.79 19.02
CA GLY A 428 31.06 44.84 18.49
C GLY A 428 30.47 45.55 17.26
N GLY A 429 30.15 46.84 17.42
CA GLY A 429 30.37 47.91 16.43
C GLY A 429 29.52 47.99 15.16
N THR A 430 28.59 48.97 15.15
CA THR A 430 28.27 49.89 14.03
C THR A 430 28.33 49.39 12.58
N ASP A 431 27.18 49.15 11.94
CA ASP A 431 26.83 49.80 10.66
C ASP A 431 25.38 49.55 10.19
N ARG A 432 24.89 50.49 9.38
CA ARG A 432 23.58 50.61 8.67
C ARG A 432 22.66 49.36 8.61
N LYS A 433 21.45 49.53 9.16
CA LYS A 433 20.31 48.61 9.04
C LYS A 433 19.89 48.41 7.58
N LYS A 434 20.31 47.29 6.98
CA LYS A 434 19.71 46.70 5.79
C LYS A 434 18.71 45.66 6.29
N CYS A 435 17.41 45.87 6.10
CA CYS A 435 16.43 44.78 6.24
C CYS A 435 16.69 43.79 5.09
N VAL A 436 17.62 42.86 5.31
CA VAL A 436 17.72 41.67 4.47
C VAL A 436 16.50 40.84 4.83
N SER A 437 15.55 40.76 3.90
CA SER A 437 14.52 39.74 3.93
C SER A 437 15.24 38.39 3.85
N GLU A 438 15.52 37.81 5.00
CA GLU A 438 15.97 36.44 5.08
C GLU A 438 14.75 35.59 4.72
N ARG A 439 14.56 35.42 3.41
CA ARG A 439 13.70 34.43 2.79
C ARG A 439 14.32 33.08 3.15
N ARG A 440 14.22 32.69 4.43
CA ARG A 440 14.28 31.29 4.82
C ARG A 440 13.21 30.66 3.97
N ARG A 441 13.65 29.88 2.98
CA ARG A 441 12.81 28.87 2.37
C ARG A 441 12.05 28.26 3.53
N MET A 442 10.73 28.47 3.56
CA MET A 442 9.85 27.53 4.21
C MET A 442 10.15 26.23 3.48
N GLU A 443 11.10 25.46 4.02
CA GLU A 443 11.15 24.04 3.74
C GLU A 443 9.75 23.57 4.11
N ALA A 444 9.01 23.23 3.06
CA ALA A 444 7.68 22.68 3.15
C ALA A 444 7.64 21.73 4.34
N ILE A 445 6.59 21.89 5.15
CA ILE A 445 6.13 20.93 6.16
C ILE A 445 6.63 19.55 5.74
N LYS A 446 7.57 18.99 6.50
CA LYS A 446 8.24 17.72 6.18
C LYS A 446 7.21 16.61 6.22
N GLY A 447 6.46 16.45 5.15
CA GLY A 447 5.59 15.31 4.91
C GLY A 447 6.42 14.03 4.88
N VAL A 448 5.82 12.91 5.24
CA VAL A 448 6.49 11.61 5.29
C VAL A 448 7.21 11.32 3.97
N ARG A 449 8.55 11.29 4.01
CA ARG A 449 9.42 10.99 2.86
C ARG A 449 9.53 9.48 2.60
N LYS A 450 8.39 8.79 2.63
CA LYS A 450 8.30 7.35 2.38
C LYS A 450 7.18 7.06 1.40
N CYS A 451 7.40 6.04 0.57
CA CYS A 451 6.39 5.44 -0.28
C CYS A 451 5.88 4.18 0.40
N MET A 452 4.56 4.06 0.61
CA MET A 452 3.92 2.91 1.26
C MET A 452 4.52 2.62 2.63
N VAL A 453 4.13 3.39 3.63
CA VAL A 453 4.70 3.28 4.98
C VAL A 453 4.63 1.86 5.52
N TRP A 454 3.55 1.11 5.25
CA TRP A 454 3.35 -0.28 5.70
C TRP A 454 4.30 -1.31 5.08
N SER A 455 5.08 -0.98 4.04
CA SER A 455 6.02 -1.92 3.42
C SER A 455 7.33 -2.12 4.19
N TRP A 456 7.47 -1.48 5.36
CA TRP A 456 8.63 -1.57 6.24
C TRP A 456 9.02 -3.01 6.61
N TYR A 457 8.03 -3.89 6.79
CA TYR A 457 8.29 -5.26 7.23
C TYR A 457 9.10 -6.06 6.20
N LEU A 458 8.86 -5.81 4.90
CA LEU A 458 9.48 -6.54 3.82
C LEU A 458 10.97 -6.19 3.71
N ALA A 459 11.30 -4.93 3.99
CA ALA A 459 12.68 -4.49 4.09
C ALA A 459 13.38 -5.10 5.30
N ASN A 460 12.73 -5.11 6.46
CA ASN A 460 13.26 -5.77 7.65
C ASN A 460 13.51 -7.26 7.40
N ASP A 461 12.57 -7.99 6.79
CA ASP A 461 12.74 -9.42 6.47
C ASP A 461 13.91 -9.68 5.52
N THR A 462 14.14 -8.77 4.56
CA THR A 462 15.30 -8.84 3.65
C THR A 462 16.60 -8.56 4.38
N GLN A 463 16.63 -7.54 5.23
CA GLN A 463 17.81 -7.16 6.03
C GLN A 463 18.17 -8.26 7.05
N PHE A 464 17.20 -8.81 7.77
CA PHE A 464 17.41 -9.91 8.71
C PHE A 464 17.93 -11.17 8.03
N PHE A 465 17.45 -11.48 6.82
CA PHE A 465 17.99 -12.60 6.05
C PHE A 465 19.45 -12.38 5.65
N ILE A 466 19.81 -11.17 5.19
CA ILE A 466 21.20 -10.84 4.84
C ILE A 466 22.10 -10.99 6.07
N LEU A 467 21.71 -10.41 7.21
CA LEU A 467 22.45 -10.51 8.46
C LEU A 467 22.53 -11.96 8.96
N GLY A 468 21.42 -12.69 8.97
CA GLY A 468 21.35 -14.08 9.42
C GLY A 468 22.21 -15.01 8.58
N ALA A 469 22.22 -14.85 7.25
CA ALA A 469 23.06 -15.64 6.39
C ALA A 469 24.56 -15.29 6.53
N VAL A 470 24.92 -14.04 6.79
CA VAL A 470 26.32 -13.67 7.16
C VAL A 470 26.72 -14.30 8.50
N LEU A 471 25.84 -14.25 9.50
CA LEU A 471 26.10 -14.86 10.81
C LEU A 471 26.30 -16.38 10.71
N LEU A 472 25.51 -17.08 9.90
CA LEU A 472 25.67 -18.52 9.69
C LEU A 472 27.01 -18.87 9.01
N ILE A 473 27.45 -18.07 8.05
CA ILE A 473 28.78 -18.24 7.42
C ILE A 473 29.90 -18.04 8.44
N LEU A 474 29.76 -17.08 9.36
CA LEU A 474 30.72 -16.85 10.42
C LEU A 474 30.70 -17.95 11.49
N ALA A 475 29.52 -18.49 11.82
CA ALA A 475 29.34 -19.47 12.90
C ALA A 475 29.87 -20.88 12.58
N VAL A 476 30.01 -21.23 11.30
CA VAL A 476 30.57 -22.53 10.87
C VAL A 476 32.09 -22.49 10.73
N ARG A 477 32.70 -21.32 10.92
CA ARG A 477 34.14 -21.15 11.02
C ARG A 477 34.61 -21.40 12.44
#